data_AF-A0A3N4M3A2-F1
#
_entry.id   AF-A0A3N4M3A2-F1
#
_cell.length_a   1.000
_cell.length_b   1.000
_cell.length_c   1.000
_cell.angle_alpha   90.00
_cell.angle_beta   90.00
_cell.angle_gamma   90.00
#
_symmetry.space_group_name_H-M   'P 1'
#
loop_
_entity.id
_entity.type
_entity.pdbx_description
1 polymer ?
#
loop_
_entity_poly.entity_id
_entity_poly.type
_entity_poly.pdbx_seq_one_letter_code
_entity_poly.pdbx_strand_id
1 'polypeptide(L)' 'YRKWIAKKRPQLTEAHAAARLKWVEERKDWTEEQWGHYIWSDGCSVEKGKTGGVKWVFRKEGENPYQVGLVDSTK' A
#
# COMPACT_ATOMS: atom_id res chain seq x y z
N TYR A 1 -22.39 -13.38 7.85
CA TYR A 1 -20.97 -13.12 7.49
C TYR A 1 -20.65 -13.94 6.24
N ARG A 2 -19.94 -13.37 5.25
CA ARG A 2 -19.48 -14.06 4.02
C ARG A 2 -17.95 -14.18 4.02
N LYS A 3 -17.42 -15.13 3.25
CA LYS A 3 -15.97 -15.35 3.07
C LYS A 3 -15.44 -14.42 1.99
N TRP A 4 -14.41 -13.64 2.29
CA TRP A 4 -13.79 -12.66 1.39
C TRP A 4 -12.28 -12.85 1.30
N ILE A 5 -11.68 -12.42 0.19
CA ILE A 5 -10.22 -12.36 0.03
C ILE A 5 -9.69 -11.14 0.79
N ALA A 6 -8.63 -11.32 1.60
CA ALA A 6 -7.99 -10.22 2.31
C ALA A 6 -7.39 -9.22 1.31
N LYS A 7 -7.70 -7.92 1.48
CA LYS A 7 -7.06 -6.88 0.68
C LYS A 7 -5.59 -6.79 1.07
N LYS A 8 -4.70 -6.82 0.07
CA LYS A 8 -3.25 -6.77 0.27
C LYS A 8 -2.70 -5.37 0.57
N ARG A 9 -3.42 -4.31 0.18
CA ARG A 9 -2.94 -2.93 0.28
C ARG A 9 -3.70 -2.17 1.38
N PRO A 10 -3.02 -1.29 2.14
CA PRO A 10 -3.68 -0.38 3.07
C PRO A 10 -4.57 0.62 2.32
N GLN A 11 -5.48 1.27 3.05
CA GLN A 11 -6.32 2.33 2.49
C GLN A 11 -5.44 3.53 2.12
N LEU A 12 -5.66 4.06 0.92
CA LEU A 12 -5.06 5.34 0.54
C LEU A 12 -5.87 6.45 1.20
N THR A 13 -5.26 7.16 2.15
CA THR A 13 -5.86 8.38 2.73
C THR A 13 -5.77 9.52 1.71
N GLU A 14 -6.58 10.55 1.87
CA GLU A 14 -6.53 11.74 1.02
C GLU A 14 -5.14 12.40 1.06
N ALA A 15 -4.50 12.43 2.24
CA ALA A 15 -3.14 12.92 2.41
C ALA A 15 -2.12 12.12 1.59
N HIS A 16 -2.19 10.78 1.63
CA HIS A 16 -1.33 9.93 0.80
C HIS A 16 -1.59 10.13 -0.69
N ALA A 17 -2.86 10.29 -1.09
CA ALA A 17 -3.23 10.54 -2.48
C ALA A 17 -2.65 11.88 -2.98
N ALA A 18 -2.81 12.95 -2.20
CA ALA A 18 -2.29 14.27 -2.52
C ALA A 18 -0.75 14.28 -2.60
N ALA A 19 -0.06 13.66 -1.64
CA ALA A 19 1.40 13.58 -1.65
C ALA A 19 1.92 12.81 -2.86
N ARG A 20 1.28 11.70 -3.23
CA ARG A 20 1.63 10.93 -4.44
C ARG A 20 1.37 11.72 -5.71
N LEU A 21 0.24 12.42 -5.80
CA LEU A 21 -0.10 13.25 -6.96
C LEU A 21 0.92 14.37 -7.14
N LYS A 22 1.25 15.09 -6.05
CA LYS A 22 2.28 16.13 -6.07
C LYS A 22 3.63 15.58 -6.53
N TRP A 23 4.05 14.43 -6.00
CA TRP A 23 5.31 13.80 -6.37
C TRP A 23 5.40 13.48 -7.87
N VAL A 24 4.29 12.98 -8.45
CA VAL A 24 4.18 12.67 -9.88
C VAL A 24 4.18 13.94 -10.72
N GLU A 25 3.37 14.94 -10.38
CA GLU A 25 3.29 16.19 -11.16
C GLU A 25 4.64 16.92 -11.24
N GLU A 26 5.44 16.88 -10.18
CA GLU A 26 6.78 17.47 -10.14
C GLU A 26 7.80 16.74 -11.04
N ARG A 27 7.54 15.49 -11.43
CA ARG A 27 8.52 14.58 -12.06
C ARG A 27 8.02 13.90 -13.33
N LYS A 28 6.81 14.23 -13.79
CA LYS A 28 6.18 13.59 -14.95
C LYS A 28 6.97 13.77 -16.24
N ASP A 29 7.69 14.89 -16.35
CA ASP A 29 8.47 15.28 -17.53
C ASP A 29 9.98 15.04 -17.33
N TRP A 30 10.37 14.29 -16.30
CA TRP A 30 11.80 14.01 -16.05
C TRP A 30 12.41 13.10 -17.11
N THR A 31 13.63 13.42 -17.53
CA THR A 31 14.41 12.63 -18.48
C THR A 31 15.10 11.45 -17.82
N GLU A 32 15.58 10.50 -18.62
CA GLU A 32 16.32 9.32 -18.14
C GLU A 32 17.56 9.71 -17.34
N GLU A 33 18.27 10.76 -17.76
CA GLU A 33 19.44 11.29 -17.06
C GLU A 33 19.08 11.80 -15.66
N GLN A 34 17.92 12.47 -15.53
CA GLN A 34 17.43 12.97 -14.25
C GLN A 34 17.08 11.83 -13.29
N TRP A 35 16.46 10.76 -13.78
CA TRP A 35 16.22 9.54 -12.99
C TRP A 35 17.52 8.83 -12.62
N GLY A 36 18.53 8.88 -13.48
CA GLY A 36 19.85 8.26 -13.27
C GLY A 36 20.64 8.84 -12.09
N HIS A 37 20.30 10.03 -11.60
CA HIS A 37 20.93 10.60 -10.40
C HIS A 37 20.46 9.97 -9.08
N TYR A 38 19.39 9.16 -9.10
CA TYR A 38 18.82 8.57 -7.90
C TYR A 38 19.25 7.12 -7.71
N ILE A 39 19.79 6.82 -6.52
CA ILE A 39 20.02 5.45 -6.07
C ILE A 39 18.85 5.05 -5.17
N TRP A 40 18.09 4.06 -5.61
CA TRP A 40 16.93 3.55 -4.89
C TRP A 40 17.35 2.47 -3.90
N SER A 41 16.77 2.51 -2.70
CA SER A 41 16.94 1.45 -1.70
C SER A 41 15.58 1.05 -1.13
N ASP A 42 15.42 -0.24 -0.87
CA ASP A 42 14.29 -0.81 -0.15
C ASP A 42 14.76 -2.09 0.55
N GLY A 43 14.06 -2.49 1.60
CA GLY A 43 14.29 -3.74 2.32
C GLY A 43 13.21 -4.77 1.99
N CYS A 44 13.61 -5.98 1.60
CA CYS A 44 12.66 -7.07 1.36
C CYS A 44 12.90 -8.27 2.29
N SER A 45 11.84 -9.02 2.57
CA SER A 45 11.90 -10.28 3.33
C SER A 45 11.92 -11.46 2.38
N VAL A 46 12.92 -12.32 2.51
CA VAL A 46 13.07 -13.57 1.74
C VAL A 46 12.93 -14.75 2.69
N GLU A 47 11.90 -15.56 2.49
CA GLU A 47 11.56 -16.69 3.37
C GLU A 47 11.55 -18.01 2.57
N LYS A 48 12.29 -19.02 3.05
CA LYS A 48 12.30 -20.36 2.44
C LYS A 48 11.04 -21.14 2.85
N GLY A 49 10.27 -21.60 1.86
CA GLY A 49 9.08 -22.44 2.08
C GLY A 49 7.76 -21.68 2.28
N LYS A 50 7.73 -20.36 2.05
CA LYS A 50 6.49 -19.59 2.11
C LYS A 50 5.55 -19.99 0.97
N THR A 51 4.45 -20.65 1.29
CA THR A 51 3.35 -20.87 0.35
C THR A 51 2.57 -19.56 0.24
N GLY A 52 2.62 -18.91 -0.93
CA GLY A 52 1.90 -17.67 -1.23
C GLY A 52 0.39 -17.85 -1.32
N GLY A 53 -0.24 -18.26 -0.22
CA GLY A 53 -1.67 -18.52 -0.14
C GLY A 53 -2.51 -17.25 -0.07
N VAL A 54 -3.72 -17.34 -0.60
CA VAL A 54 -4.76 -16.33 -0.39
C VAL A 54 -5.16 -16.35 1.09
N LYS A 55 -4.97 -15.23 1.79
CA LYS A 55 -5.55 -15.04 3.13
C LYS A 55 -7.04 -14.76 2.98
N TRP A 56 -7.87 -15.56 3.64
CA TRP A 56 -9.32 -15.40 3.65
C TRP A 56 -9.77 -14.76 4.97
N VAL A 57 -10.77 -13.89 4.91
CA VAL A 57 -11.37 -13.19 6.06
C VAL A 57 -12.89 -13.31 6.02
N PHE A 58 -13.54 -13.36 7.19
CA PHE A 58 -15.00 -13.34 7.30
C PHE A 58 -15.46 -11.90 7.60
N ARG A 59 -16.38 -11.36 6.78
CA ARG A 59 -16.92 -9.99 6.93
C ARG A 59 -18.42 -9.95 6.64
N LYS A 60 -19.13 -8.97 7.19
CA LYS A 60 -20.51 -8.67 6.78
C LYS A 60 -20.50 -8.02 5.38
N GLU A 61 -21.61 -8.20 4.66
CA GLU A 61 -21.80 -7.55 3.37
C GLU A 61 -21.89 -6.03 3.58
N GLY A 62 -21.14 -5.26 2.80
CA GLY A 62 -21.01 -3.80 2.96
C GLY A 62 -20.06 -3.34 4.08
N GLU A 63 -19.43 -4.25 4.83
CA GLU A 63 -18.46 -3.89 5.86
C GLU A 63 -17.17 -3.34 5.24
N ASN A 64 -16.79 -2.10 5.60
CA ASN A 64 -15.55 -1.50 5.14
C ASN A 64 -14.35 -2.27 5.73
N PRO A 65 -13.44 -2.84 4.90
CA PRO A 65 -12.20 -3.49 5.36
C PRO A 65 -11.31 -2.64 6.25
N TYR A 66 -11.44 -1.32 6.10
CA TYR A 66 -10.64 -0.30 6.74
C TYR A 66 -11.58 0.46 7.66
N GLN A 67 -11.64 0.06 8.92
CA GLN A 67 -12.37 0.83 9.93
C GLN A 67 -11.73 2.22 10.03
N VAL A 68 -12.53 3.27 9.87
CA VAL A 68 -12.14 4.65 10.17
C VAL A 68 -11.90 4.71 11.68
N GLY A 69 -10.64 4.54 12.14
CA GLY A 69 -10.33 4.60 13.57
C GLY A 69 -9.06 3.91 14.06
N LEU A 70 -8.40 3.04 13.29
CA LEU A 70 -7.06 2.52 13.65
C LEU A 70 -5.98 3.37 12.98
N VAL A 71 -5.92 4.65 13.34
CA VAL A 71 -4.66 5.39 13.33
C VAL A 71 -3.87 4.83 14.51
N ASP A 72 -2.73 4.21 14.23
CA ASP A 72 -1.82 3.71 15.27
C ASP A 72 -1.43 4.86 16.20
N SER A 73 -2.15 5.00 17.32
CA SER A 73 -1.71 5.75 18.47
C SER A 73 -0.68 4.92 19.21
N THR A 74 0.51 4.75 18.63
CA THR A 74 1.66 4.21 19.37
C THR A 74 2.82 5.18 19.21
N LYS A 75 3.13 5.81 20.34
CA LYS A 75 4.35 6.60 20.58
C LYS A 75 5.59 5.72 20.50
#